data_AF-A0A9W7A7C3-F1
#
_entry.id   AF-A0A9W7A7C3-F1
#
_cell.length_a   1.000
_cell.length_b   1.000
_cell.length_c   1.000
_cell.angle_alpha   90.00
_cell.angle_beta   90.00
_cell.angle_gamma   90.00
#
_symmetry.space_group_name_H-M   'P 1'
#
loop_
_entity.id
_entity.type
_entity.pdbx_description
1 polymer ?
#
loop_
_entity_poly.entity_id
_entity_poly.type
_entity_poly.pdbx_seq_one_letter_code
_entity_poly.pdbx_strand_id
1 'polypeptide(L)'
;MQSIRVELSSEADLFFHYMHVIDEAGFLAIQEQQKLMVEFADYPNVLIRMLNNCIKEPHSHLAVFVMKQDVDARLDFIQNMEYKFVELMSCHFIRSPKEIVQHQIT
;
A
#
# COMPACT_ATOMS: atom_id res chain seq x y z
N MET A 1 -12.81 -9.28 15.01
CA MET A 1 -11.74 -9.52 14.02
C MET A 1 -11.01 -8.21 13.80
N GLN A 2 -9.69 -8.20 13.95
CA GLN A 2 -8.87 -7.02 13.72
C GLN A 2 -8.54 -6.95 12.23
N SER A 3 -8.67 -5.77 11.63
CA SER A 3 -8.29 -5.51 10.24
C SER A 3 -7.46 -4.24 10.17
N ILE A 4 -6.59 -4.18 9.18
CA ILE A 4 -5.76 -3.03 8.85
C ILE A 4 -6.34 -2.42 7.59
N ARG A 5 -6.55 -1.10 7.62
CA ARG A 5 -7.00 -0.32 6.46
C ARG A 5 -6.00 0.78 6.19
N VAL A 6 -5.47 0.81 4.97
CA VAL A 6 -4.63 1.88 4.45
C VAL A 6 -5.38 2.54 3.30
N GLU A 7 -5.45 3.87 3.33
CA GLU A 7 -6.12 4.66 2.32
C GLU A 7 -5.09 5.48 1.56
N LEU A 8 -5.27 5.55 0.24
CA LEU A 8 -4.50 6.41 -0.63
C LEU A 8 -5.46 7.34 -1.36
N SER A 9 -5.30 8.64 -1.12
CA SER A 9 -6.10 9.69 -1.72
C SER A 9 -5.23 10.79 -2.35
N SER A 10 -5.85 11.64 -3.15
CA SER A 10 -5.21 12.82 -3.72
C SER A 10 -6.00 14.08 -3.41
N GLU A 11 -5.31 15.16 -3.05
CA GLU A 11 -5.94 16.48 -2.88
C GLU A 11 -6.36 17.09 -4.23
N ALA A 12 -5.74 16.67 -5.34
CA ALA A 12 -6.02 17.18 -6.67
C ALA A 12 -7.23 16.50 -7.33
N ASP A 13 -7.58 15.29 -6.90
CA ASP A 13 -8.73 14.52 -7.41
C ASP A 13 -9.45 13.84 -6.26
N LEU A 14 -10.61 14.40 -5.89
CA LEU A 14 -11.49 13.87 -4.84
C LEU A 14 -11.97 12.44 -5.13
N PHE A 15 -12.00 12.01 -6.39
CA PHE A 15 -12.39 10.65 -6.79
C PHE A 15 -11.21 9.67 -6.88
N PHE A 16 -9.99 10.16 -6.64
CA PHE A 16 -8.82 9.33 -6.44
C PHE A 16 -8.82 8.86 -5.00
N HIS A 17 -9.43 7.69 -4.75
CA HIS A 17 -9.43 7.05 -3.45
C HIS A 17 -9.31 5.54 -3.62
N TYR A 18 -8.26 4.96 -3.03
CA TYR A 18 -7.97 3.53 -3.05
C TYR A 18 -7.77 3.02 -1.63
N MET A 19 -8.14 1.77 -1.39
CA MET A 19 -8.03 1.13 -0.08
C MET A 19 -7.30 -0.20 -0.18
N HIS A 20 -6.35 -0.39 0.72
CA HIS A 20 -5.82 -1.71 1.07
C HIS A 20 -6.45 -2.11 2.40
N VAL A 21 -7.31 -3.13 2.38
CA VAL A 21 -7.98 -3.65 3.58
C VAL A 21 -7.57 -5.11 3.73
N ILE A 22 -6.99 -5.45 4.87
CA ILE A 22 -6.54 -6.80 5.13
C ILE A 22 -6.80 -7.21 6.57
N ASP A 23 -7.23 -8.44 6.76
CA ASP A 23 -7.34 -9.09 8.05
C ASP A 23 -6.21 -10.11 8.24
N GLU A 24 -6.17 -10.74 9.40
CA GLU A 24 -5.12 -11.71 9.75
C GLU A 24 -5.09 -12.91 8.78
N ALA A 25 -6.25 -13.37 8.31
CA ALA A 25 -6.33 -14.47 7.35
C ALA A 25 -5.79 -14.08 5.97
N GLY A 26 -6.14 -12.89 5.47
CA GLY A 26 -5.60 -12.37 4.22
C GLY A 26 -4.10 -12.10 4.29
N PHE A 27 -3.60 -11.68 5.47
CA PHE A 27 -2.17 -11.41 5.66
C PHE A 27 -1.30 -12.66 5.47
N LEU A 28 -1.78 -13.85 5.82
CA LEU A 28 -1.03 -15.10 5.61
C LEU A 28 -0.63 -15.29 4.13
N ALA A 29 -1.51 -14.95 3.19
CA ALA A 29 -1.21 -15.01 1.77
C ALA A 29 -0.14 -13.98 1.36
N ILE A 30 -0.20 -12.76 1.90
CA ILE A 30 0.84 -11.73 1.69
C ILE A 30 2.18 -12.20 2.26
N GLN A 31 2.17 -12.75 3.46
CA GLN A 31 3.35 -13.23 4.15
C GLN A 31 4.06 -14.33 3.35
N GLU A 32 3.31 -15.31 2.85
CA GLU A 32 3.84 -16.39 2.02
C GLU A 32 4.35 -15.87 0.65
N GLN A 33 3.53 -15.08 -0.06
CA GLN A 33 3.86 -14.59 -1.40
C GLN A 33 5.08 -13.67 -1.40
N GLN A 34 5.19 -12.80 -0.40
CA GLN A 34 6.25 -11.78 -0.31
C GLN A 34 7.36 -12.16 0.67
N LYS A 35 7.28 -13.35 1.26
CA LYS A 35 8.26 -13.90 2.22
C LYS A 35 8.51 -12.97 3.40
N LEU A 36 7.45 -12.35 3.92
CA LEU A 36 7.55 -11.50 5.10
C LEU A 36 7.83 -12.37 6.34
N MET A 37 8.75 -11.92 7.18
CA MET A 37 9.15 -12.63 8.41
C MET A 37 8.51 -12.04 9.67
N VAL A 38 7.46 -11.24 9.52
CA VAL A 38 6.78 -10.55 10.61
C VAL A 38 5.38 -11.10 10.82
N GLU A 39 4.84 -10.91 12.02
CA GLU A 39 3.46 -11.29 12.35
C GLU A 39 2.47 -10.20 11.91
N PHE A 40 1.18 -10.55 11.84
CA PHE A 40 0.13 -9.61 11.44
C PHE A 40 0.11 -8.33 12.32
N ALA A 41 0.38 -8.47 13.62
CA ALA A 41 0.44 -7.36 14.56
C ALA A 41 1.53 -6.32 14.22
N ASP A 42 2.59 -6.73 13.52
CA ASP A 42 3.71 -5.87 13.13
C ASP A 42 3.51 -5.26 11.73
N TYR A 43 2.59 -5.80 10.92
CA TYR A 43 2.37 -5.37 9.54
C TYR A 43 2.10 -3.85 9.39
N PRO A 44 1.29 -3.19 10.27
CA PRO A 44 1.12 -1.73 10.22
C PRO A 44 2.45 -0.97 10.38
N ASN A 45 3.31 -1.42 11.29
CA ASN A 45 4.59 -0.78 11.53
C ASN A 45 5.55 -0.95 10.34
N VAL A 46 5.49 -2.10 9.65
CA VAL A 46 6.23 -2.31 8.39
C VAL A 46 5.75 -1.33 7.32
N LEU A 47 4.45 -1.20 7.12
CA LEU A 47 3.87 -0.23 6.16
C LEU A 47 4.30 1.21 6.45
N ILE A 48 4.19 1.64 7.71
CA ILE A 48 4.61 2.96 8.18
C ILE A 48 6.10 3.19 7.91
N ARG A 49 6.95 2.17 8.14
CA ARG A 49 8.38 2.27 7.88
C ARG A 49 8.67 2.42 6.38
N MET A 50 8.01 1.66 5.53
CA MET A 50 8.19 1.73 4.07
C MET A 50 7.79 3.10 3.52
N LEU A 51 6.64 3.62 3.97
CA LEU A 51 6.18 4.98 3.64
C LEU A 51 7.18 6.05 4.11
N ASN A 52 7.61 5.97 5.38
CA ASN A 52 8.57 6.92 5.93
C ASN A 52 9.92 6.91 5.21
N ASN A 53 10.41 5.74 4.78
CA ASN A 53 11.64 5.64 4.01
C ASN A 53 11.52 6.38 2.66
N CYS A 54 10.39 6.22 1.97
CA CYS A 54 10.15 6.93 0.70
C CYS A 54 10.07 8.46 0.88
N ILE A 55 9.57 8.94 2.03
CA ILE A 55 9.50 10.37 2.34
C ILE A 55 10.88 10.94 2.70
N LYS A 56 11.66 10.21 3.52
CA LYS A 56 12.93 10.69 4.06
C LYS A 56 14.10 10.51 3.11
N GLU A 57 14.07 9.46 2.28
CA GLU A 57 15.17 9.06 1.41
C GLU A 57 14.69 8.81 -0.04
N PRO A 58 14.09 9.80 -0.72
CA PRO A 58 13.44 9.62 -2.02
C PRO A 58 14.41 9.23 -3.16
N HIS A 59 15.72 9.42 -2.99
CA HIS A 59 16.73 8.99 -3.95
C HIS A 59 17.03 7.48 -3.87
N SER A 60 16.77 6.87 -2.71
CA SER A 60 17.08 5.47 -2.40
C SER A 60 15.83 4.62 -2.25
N HIS A 61 14.68 5.21 -1.90
CA HIS A 61 13.42 4.52 -1.67
C HIS A 61 12.30 5.15 -2.49
N LEU A 62 11.61 4.32 -3.27
CA LEU A 62 10.54 4.73 -4.16
C LEU A 62 9.25 4.01 -3.78
N ALA A 63 8.15 4.76 -3.82
CA ALA A 63 6.79 4.22 -3.76
C ALA A 63 6.16 4.38 -5.15
N VAL A 64 5.92 3.27 -5.85
CA VAL A 64 5.36 3.28 -7.20
C VAL A 64 3.93 2.76 -7.14
N PHE A 65 2.97 3.64 -7.41
CA PHE A 65 1.56 3.28 -7.46
C PHE A 65 1.12 3.03 -8.90
N VAL A 66 0.84 1.77 -9.23
CA VAL A 66 0.40 1.33 -10.56
C VAL A 66 -1.10 1.05 -10.53
N MET A 67 -1.87 1.88 -11.23
CA MET A 67 -3.29 1.64 -11.49
C MET A 67 -3.44 0.73 -12.71
N LYS A 68 -4.20 -0.34 -12.58
CA LYS A 68 -4.57 -1.22 -13.70
C LYS A 68 -5.89 -0.77 -14.32
N GLN A 69 -6.24 -1.32 -15.48
CA GLN A 69 -7.60 -1.17 -16.02
C GLN A 69 -8.58 -1.79 -14.99
N ASP A 70 -9.70 -1.09 -14.73
CA ASP A 70 -10.72 -1.37 -13.70
C ASP A 70 -10.54 -0.67 -12.34
N VAL A 71 -10.49 -1.45 -11.26
CA VAL A 71 -10.48 -0.98 -9.87
C VAL A 71 -9.22 -1.40 -9.11
N ASP A 72 -8.40 -2.26 -9.72
CA ASP A 72 -7.21 -2.78 -9.09
C ASP A 72 -6.03 -1.83 -9.24
N ALA A 73 -5.31 -1.65 -8.15
CA ALA A 73 -4.04 -0.97 -8.13
C ALA A 73 -3.04 -1.72 -7.26
N ARG A 74 -1.77 -1.43 -7.46
CA ARG A 74 -0.67 -2.00 -6.69
C ARG A 74 0.27 -0.88 -6.28
N LEU A 75 0.62 -0.85 -5.01
CA LEU A 75 1.68 0.00 -4.47
C LEU A 75 2.92 -0.85 -4.26
N ASP A 76 4.01 -0.51 -4.94
CA ASP A 76 5.30 -1.19 -4.80
C ASP A 76 6.31 -0.29 -4.09
N PHE A 77 6.91 -0.81 -3.03
CA PHE A 77 8.04 -0.19 -2.34
C PHE A 77 9.34 -0.75 -2.92
N ILE A 78 10.15 0.12 -3.50
CA ILE A 78 11.36 -0.26 -4.23
C ILE A 78 12.55 0.45 -3.61
N GLN A 79 13.63 -0.30 -3.37
CA GLN A 79 14.91 0.25 -2.96
C GLN A 79 15.88 0.30 -4.15
N ASN A 80 16.48 1.46 -4.37
CA ASN A 80 17.61 1.63 -5.26
C ASN A 80 18.90 1.27 -4.51
N MET A 81 19.51 0.15 -4.90
CA MET A 81 20.79 -0.32 -4.38
C MET A 81 21.98 0.16 -5.24
N GLU A 82 21.82 1.27 -5.97
CA GLU A 82 22.77 1.86 -6.93
C GLU A 82 22.96 1.08 -8.23
N TYR A 83 23.11 -0.23 -8.16
CA TYR A 83 23.30 -1.12 -9.33
C TYR A 83 22.05 -1.94 -9.68
N LYS A 84 21.02 -1.90 -8.83
CA LYS A 84 19.78 -2.64 -9.01
C LYS A 84 18.64 -2.02 -8.20
N PHE A 85 17.44 -2.06 -8.77
CA PHE A 85 16.20 -1.83 -8.05
C PHE A 85 15.66 -3.15 -7.48
N VAL A 86 15.35 -3.15 -6.19
CA VAL A 86 14.81 -4.31 -5.48
C VAL A 86 13.44 -3.96 -4.93
N GLU A 87 12.41 -4.71 -5.31
CA GLU A 87 11.10 -4.63 -4.68
C GLU A 87 11.22 -5.17 -3.24
N LEU A 88 10.89 -4.35 -2.25
CA LEU A 88 10.92 -4.71 -0.84
C LEU A 88 9.59 -5.32 -0.39
N MET A 89 8.49 -4.74 -0.87
CA MET A 89 7.13 -5.12 -0.51
C MET A 89 6.15 -4.52 -1.52
N SER A 90 5.00 -5.16 -1.67
CA SER A 90 3.89 -4.66 -2.46
C SER A 90 2.56 -4.79 -1.73
N CYS A 91 1.64 -3.89 -2.04
CA CYS A 91 0.30 -3.87 -1.46
C CYS A 91 -0.73 -3.79 -2.57
N HIS A 92 -1.73 -4.66 -2.51
CA HIS A 92 -2.89 -4.59 -3.40
C HIS A 92 -3.89 -3.56 -2.86
N PHE A 93 -4.33 -2.68 -3.74
CA PHE A 93 -5.29 -1.63 -3.47
C PHE A 93 -6.49 -1.78 -4.38
N ILE A 94 -7.67 -1.51 -3.86
CA ILE A 94 -8.93 -1.49 -4.61
C ILE A 94 -9.49 -0.07 -4.60
N ARG A 95 -9.92 0.41 -5.76
CA ARG A 95 -10.56 1.71 -5.89
C ARG A 95 -11.87 1.73 -5.08
N SER A 96 -12.08 2.77 -4.29
CA SER A 96 -13.33 2.93 -3.58
C SER A 96 -14.50 3.13 -4.54
N PRO A 97 -15.66 2.50 -4.27
CA PRO A 97 -16.93 2.84 -4.89
C PRO A 97 -17.25 4.34 -4.75
N LYS A 98 -17.94 4.90 -5.74
CA LYS A 98 -18.26 6.34 -5.78
C LYS A 98 -19.12 6.78 -4.58
N GLU A 99 -19.95 5.87 -4.05
CA GLU A 99 -20.83 6.16 -2.91
C GLU A 99 -20.04 6.41 -1.62
N ILE A 100 -18.90 5.73 -1.44
CA ILE A 100 -18.04 5.88 -0.26
C ILE A 100 -17.27 7.21 -0.31
N VAL A 101 -16.82 7.61 -1.50
CA VAL A 101 -16.12 8.88 -1.71
C VAL A 101 -17.03 10.06 -1.35
N GLN A 102 -18.33 10.00 -1.66
CA GLN A 102 -19.27 11.07 -1.34
C GLN A 102 -19.43 11.32 0.17
N HIS A 103 -19.29 10.28 1.00
CA HIS A 103 -19.38 10.41 2.46
C HIS A 103 -18.10 10.99 3.10
N GLN A 104 -16.96 11.02 2.40
CA GLN A 104 -15.73 11.65 2.88
C GLN A 104 -15.65 13.16 2.58
N ILE A 105 -16.56 13.68 1.73
CA ILE A 105 -16.56 15.08 1.26
C ILE A 105 -17.56 15.94 2.05
N THR A 106 -18.42 15.34 2.89
CA THR A 106 -19.44 16.05 3.70
C THR A 106 -19.00 16.17 5.15
#